data_AF-A0A1Q5PC11-F1
#
_entry.id   AF-A0A1Q5PC11-F1
#
_cell.length_a   1.000
_cell.length_b   1.000
_cell.length_c   1.000
_cell.angle_alpha   90.00
_cell.angle_beta   90.00
_cell.angle_gamma   90.00
#
_symmetry.space_group_name_H-M   'P 1'
#
loop_
_entity.id
_entity.type
_entity.pdbx_description
1 polymer ?
#
loop_
_entity_poly.entity_id
_entity_poly.type
_entity_poly.pdbx_seq_one_letter_code
_entity_poly.pdbx_strand_id
1 'polypeptide(L)'
;MLIAGPCSAESEEQMLKTAQQLKAIKGINVLRAGIWKSRTRPNSFKGVGMVGLQWLDMVKKETGLRTSCEVANAQHAEEAMKYGVDILSISGRATVNPFAMEEIATALKGTAMPVLVNNPVYPDLGLWLGALERLNQADITDLGLINRGFAADEQYPYRSHPRWDHMLQLQEMHPELPILCDAAHIAGRRSLLYPVSQKAVDLGVDGLLFESHVNPAAALSSPQQLMPQELELLINALKTKVRLDGTNHLVEQLDDLSQQMDSMDKALMELLLRRREVSQKISLHQMGDVQESLEVSRWQQELDAWLQRDDYTEMDSNFVKTLMRALQQHRQSPQSGMKSSAVA
;
A
#
# COMPACT_ATOMS: atom_id res chain seq x y z
N MET A 1 11.41 13.94 -1.29
CA MET A 1 12.33 13.21 -2.21
C MET A 1 11.51 12.50 -3.29
N LEU A 2 11.98 12.43 -4.54
CA LEU A 2 11.35 11.60 -5.58
C LEU A 2 12.35 10.59 -6.12
N ILE A 3 11.98 9.32 -6.07
CA ILE A 3 12.77 8.21 -6.60
C ILE A 3 12.00 7.62 -7.79
N ALA A 4 12.65 7.53 -8.94
CA ALA A 4 12.01 6.97 -10.13
C ALA A 4 12.99 6.14 -10.95
N GLY A 5 12.46 5.20 -11.72
CA GLY A 5 13.28 4.35 -12.59
C GLY A 5 12.60 3.03 -12.90
N PRO A 6 13.24 2.18 -13.70
CA PRO A 6 12.57 1.00 -14.24
C PRO A 6 12.39 -0.08 -13.16
N CYS A 7 11.25 -0.79 -13.21
CA CYS A 7 10.92 -1.86 -12.27
C CYS A 7 12.01 -2.93 -12.20
N SER A 8 12.59 -3.28 -13.35
CA SER A 8 13.78 -4.13 -13.46
C SER A 8 14.79 -3.47 -14.38
N ALA A 9 16.08 -3.68 -14.15
CA ALA A 9 17.08 -3.39 -15.18
C ALA A 9 16.97 -4.45 -16.27
N GLU A 10 16.81 -4.03 -17.53
CA GLU A 10 16.55 -4.95 -18.66
C GLU A 10 17.71 -4.95 -19.66
N SER A 11 18.25 -3.77 -19.95
CA SER A 11 19.47 -3.59 -20.73
C SER A 11 20.17 -2.28 -20.34
N GLU A 12 21.44 -2.16 -20.68
CA GLU A 12 22.21 -0.92 -20.50
C GLU A 12 21.56 0.27 -21.21
N GLU A 13 21.15 0.08 -22.47
CA GLU A 13 20.48 1.11 -23.27
C GLU A 13 19.16 1.55 -22.64
N GLN A 14 18.35 0.60 -22.17
CA GLN A 14 17.08 0.87 -21.50
C GLN A 14 17.31 1.69 -20.23
N MET A 15 18.27 1.29 -19.40
CA MET A 15 18.64 1.97 -18.16
C MET A 15 19.09 3.40 -18.42
N LEU A 16 20.04 3.58 -19.35
CA LEU A 16 20.62 4.88 -19.65
C LEU A 16 19.61 5.85 -20.27
N LYS A 17 18.82 5.41 -21.26
CA LYS A 17 17.79 6.25 -21.87
C LYS A 17 16.70 6.66 -20.87
N THR A 18 16.29 5.73 -19.99
CA THR A 18 15.32 6.03 -18.93
C THR A 18 15.88 7.10 -17.99
N ALA A 19 17.11 6.93 -17.53
CA ALA A 19 17.76 7.86 -16.62
C ALA A 19 17.99 9.25 -17.22
N GLN A 20 18.40 9.33 -18.49
CA GLN A 20 18.59 10.60 -19.20
C GLN A 20 17.30 11.41 -19.28
N GLN A 21 16.17 10.76 -19.55
CA GLN A 21 14.87 11.44 -19.58
C GLN A 21 14.38 11.81 -18.18
N LEU A 22 14.56 10.93 -17.18
CA LEU A 22 14.17 11.22 -15.80
C LEU A 22 14.98 12.36 -15.18
N LYS A 23 16.27 12.49 -15.52
CA LYS A 23 17.13 13.61 -15.06
C LYS A 23 16.55 14.98 -15.43
N ALA A 24 15.83 15.07 -16.55
CA ALA A 24 15.22 16.33 -17.00
C ALA A 24 14.00 16.74 -16.14
N ILE A 25 13.42 15.80 -15.38
CA ILE A 25 12.22 16.04 -14.58
C ILE A 25 12.61 16.62 -13.22
N LYS A 26 12.09 17.80 -12.90
CA LYS A 26 12.39 18.49 -11.64
C LYS A 26 11.98 17.64 -10.43
N GLY A 27 12.90 17.50 -9.47
CA GLY A 27 12.67 16.82 -8.20
C GLY A 27 13.07 15.34 -8.18
N ILE A 28 13.24 14.70 -9.34
CA ILE A 28 13.81 13.35 -9.42
C ILE A 28 15.31 13.45 -9.26
N ASN A 29 15.82 12.94 -8.15
CA ASN A 29 17.24 12.99 -7.79
C ASN A 29 17.87 11.61 -7.56
N VAL A 30 17.04 10.56 -7.54
CA VAL A 30 17.48 9.18 -7.36
C VAL A 30 16.87 8.29 -8.46
N LEU A 31 17.73 7.59 -9.20
CA LEU A 31 17.34 6.52 -10.09
C LEU A 31 17.23 5.21 -9.31
N ARG A 32 16.08 4.54 -9.35
CA ARG A 32 15.92 3.17 -8.83
C ARG A 32 15.90 2.13 -9.92
N ALA A 33 16.55 0.97 -9.72
CA ALA A 33 16.38 -0.18 -10.61
C ALA A 33 16.40 -1.52 -9.88
N GLY A 34 15.59 -2.47 -10.38
CA GLY A 34 15.48 -3.80 -9.82
C GLY A 34 16.54 -4.70 -10.44
N ILE A 35 17.66 -4.87 -9.76
CA ILE A 35 18.79 -5.69 -10.23
C ILE A 35 18.52 -7.17 -10.00
N TRP A 36 17.98 -7.48 -8.82
CA TRP A 36 17.47 -8.80 -8.45
C TRP A 36 15.95 -8.71 -8.25
N LYS A 37 15.22 -9.71 -8.74
CA LYS A 37 13.76 -9.75 -8.63
C LYS A 37 13.34 -10.99 -7.87
N SER A 38 12.78 -10.79 -6.68
CA SER A 38 12.16 -11.84 -5.88
C SER A 38 10.86 -12.32 -6.55
N ARG A 39 10.95 -13.16 -7.58
CA ARG A 39 9.80 -13.72 -8.29
C ARG A 39 9.25 -14.93 -7.53
N THR A 40 7.93 -14.99 -7.37
CA THR A 40 7.25 -16.15 -6.78
C THR A 40 7.35 -17.38 -7.67
N ARG A 41 7.29 -17.19 -9.00
CA ARG A 41 7.38 -18.28 -9.98
C ARG A 41 8.81 -18.35 -10.55
N PRO A 42 9.44 -19.54 -10.60
CA PRO A 42 10.86 -19.68 -10.95
C PRO A 42 11.17 -19.35 -12.42
N ASN A 43 10.19 -19.47 -13.31
CA ASN A 43 10.33 -19.22 -14.76
C ASN A 43 10.07 -17.76 -15.16
N SER A 44 9.90 -16.87 -14.18
CA SER A 44 9.80 -15.44 -14.42
C SER A 44 11.20 -14.80 -14.47
N PHE A 45 11.31 -13.66 -15.15
CA PHE A 45 12.55 -12.88 -15.20
C PHE A 45 13.09 -12.57 -13.79
N LYS A 46 14.30 -13.06 -13.48
CA LYS A 46 14.91 -12.99 -12.13
C LYS A 46 15.70 -11.69 -11.89
N GLY A 47 15.76 -10.81 -12.89
CA GLY A 47 16.71 -9.69 -12.91
C GLY A 47 18.01 -10.08 -13.60
N VAL A 48 18.80 -9.09 -13.97
CA VAL A 48 20.09 -9.27 -14.66
C VAL A 48 21.23 -9.61 -13.70
N GLY A 49 21.03 -9.45 -12.39
CA GLY A 49 22.07 -9.66 -11.39
C GLY A 49 23.19 -8.64 -11.50
N MET A 50 24.41 -9.01 -11.11
CA MET A 50 25.52 -8.07 -10.92
C MET A 50 25.86 -7.19 -12.13
N VAL A 51 25.63 -7.64 -13.36
CA VAL A 51 25.86 -6.80 -14.56
C VAL A 51 25.01 -5.53 -14.52
N GLY A 52 23.82 -5.58 -13.92
CA GLY A 52 22.98 -4.40 -13.74
C GLY A 52 23.54 -3.37 -12.75
N LEU A 53 24.43 -3.77 -11.83
CA LEU A 53 25.14 -2.83 -10.95
C LEU A 53 26.15 -1.99 -11.74
N GLN A 54 26.80 -2.58 -12.75
CA GLN A 54 27.68 -1.85 -13.67
C GLN A 54 26.89 -0.79 -14.45
N TRP A 55 25.65 -1.10 -14.84
CA TRP A 55 24.77 -0.14 -15.50
C TRP A 55 24.33 0.98 -14.56
N LEU A 56 24.10 0.71 -13.28
CA LEU A 56 23.82 1.76 -12.29
C LEU A 56 25.00 2.72 -12.13
N ASP A 57 26.22 2.20 -12.00
CA ASP A 57 27.44 3.02 -11.95
C ASP A 57 27.61 3.87 -13.23
N MET A 58 27.35 3.29 -14.41
CA MET A 58 27.34 4.03 -15.67
C MET A 58 26.29 5.15 -15.67
N VAL A 59 25.04 4.85 -15.28
CA VAL A 59 23.99 5.87 -15.20
C VAL A 59 24.39 7.00 -14.25
N LYS A 60 24.98 6.68 -13.11
CA LYS A 60 25.46 7.68 -12.14
C LYS A 60 26.50 8.59 -12.78
N LYS A 61 27.48 8.04 -13.50
CA LYS A 61 28.53 8.81 -14.20
C LYS A 61 27.97 9.72 -15.29
N GLU A 62 27.05 9.22 -16.11
CA GLU A 62 26.49 9.95 -17.25
C GLU A 62 25.44 11.00 -16.86
N THR A 63 24.62 10.68 -15.86
CA THR A 63 23.47 11.52 -15.48
C THR A 63 23.72 12.34 -14.21
N GLY A 64 24.60 11.90 -13.33
CA GLY A 64 24.77 12.50 -12.00
C GLY A 64 23.63 12.19 -11.03
N LEU A 65 22.63 11.39 -11.43
CA LEU A 65 21.60 10.91 -10.52
C LEU A 65 22.21 9.95 -9.51
N ARG A 66 21.81 10.06 -8.24
CA ARG A 66 22.08 9.02 -7.25
C ARG A 66 21.38 7.73 -7.66
N THR A 67 21.91 6.60 -7.27
CA THR A 67 21.34 5.30 -7.61
C THR A 67 20.81 4.56 -6.38
N SER A 68 19.70 3.84 -6.57
CA SER A 68 19.14 2.96 -5.55
C SER A 68 18.83 1.58 -6.12
N CYS A 69 19.08 0.56 -5.30
CA CYS A 69 18.85 -0.84 -5.63
C CYS A 69 18.17 -1.57 -4.47
N GLU A 70 17.22 -2.44 -4.80
CA GLU A 70 16.63 -3.36 -3.81
C GLU A 70 17.58 -4.52 -3.52
N VAL A 71 17.79 -4.83 -2.25
CA VAL A 71 18.58 -5.96 -1.75
C VAL A 71 17.72 -6.90 -0.90
N ALA A 72 18.06 -8.18 -0.90
CA ALA A 72 17.26 -9.22 -0.23
C ALA A 72 18.08 -10.17 0.66
N ASN A 73 19.41 -10.04 0.65
CA ASN A 73 20.35 -10.82 1.46
C ASN A 73 21.68 -10.04 1.57
N ALA A 74 22.59 -10.54 2.41
CA ALA A 74 23.92 -9.95 2.62
C ALA A 74 24.72 -9.78 1.31
N GLN A 75 24.77 -10.81 0.46
CA GLN A 75 25.55 -10.77 -0.78
C GLN A 75 25.08 -9.64 -1.72
N HIS A 76 23.77 -9.42 -1.83
CA HIS A 76 23.23 -8.31 -2.63
C HIS A 76 23.67 -6.96 -2.06
N ALA A 77 23.69 -6.81 -0.74
CA ALA A 77 24.13 -5.59 -0.07
C ALA A 77 25.63 -5.34 -0.29
N GLU A 78 26.47 -6.35 -0.09
CA GLU A 78 27.93 -6.28 -0.31
C GLU A 78 28.27 -5.88 -1.76
N GLU A 79 27.67 -6.55 -2.74
CA GLU A 79 27.90 -6.24 -4.15
C GLU A 79 27.39 -4.83 -4.50
N ALA A 80 26.19 -4.44 -4.03
CA ALA A 80 25.68 -3.09 -4.30
C ALA A 80 26.61 -1.99 -3.75
N MET A 81 27.16 -2.17 -2.55
CA MET A 81 28.15 -1.25 -1.98
C MET A 81 29.45 -1.22 -2.77
N LYS A 82 29.95 -2.39 -3.19
CA LYS A 82 31.18 -2.50 -3.99
C LYS A 82 31.08 -1.76 -5.33
N TYR A 83 29.90 -1.73 -5.94
CA TYR A 83 29.63 -0.99 -7.17
C TYR A 83 29.19 0.46 -6.93
N GLY A 84 29.20 0.96 -5.69
CA GLY A 84 28.97 2.37 -5.39
C GLY A 84 27.51 2.83 -5.53
N VAL A 85 26.54 1.93 -5.32
CA VAL A 85 25.12 2.29 -5.19
C VAL A 85 24.96 3.26 -4.01
N ASP A 86 24.15 4.32 -4.17
CA ASP A 86 24.05 5.39 -3.17
C ASP A 86 23.04 5.10 -2.05
N ILE A 87 22.00 4.33 -2.32
CA ILE A 87 20.91 4.03 -1.37
C ILE A 87 20.46 2.59 -1.54
N LEU A 88 20.45 1.80 -0.48
CA LEU A 88 19.90 0.45 -0.50
C LEU A 88 18.45 0.47 -0.05
N SER A 89 17.58 -0.23 -0.77
CA SER A 89 16.24 -0.55 -0.27
C SER A 89 16.15 -2.02 0.12
N ILE A 90 15.72 -2.32 1.34
CA ILE A 90 15.56 -3.72 1.78
C ILE A 90 14.22 -4.22 1.28
N SER A 91 14.21 -5.36 0.59
CA SER A 91 12.99 -5.99 0.09
C SER A 91 11.99 -6.27 1.22
N GLY A 92 10.70 -5.99 0.99
CA GLY A 92 9.64 -6.30 1.97
C GLY A 92 9.53 -7.81 2.30
N ARG A 93 10.09 -8.68 1.45
CA ARG A 93 10.23 -10.12 1.72
C ARG A 93 11.42 -10.48 2.60
N ALA A 94 12.45 -9.64 2.63
CA ALA A 94 13.55 -9.77 3.59
C ALA A 94 13.13 -9.22 4.96
N THR A 95 12.33 -8.14 4.99
CA THR A 95 11.80 -7.54 6.22
C THR A 95 11.03 -8.54 7.10
N VAL A 96 10.33 -9.52 6.50
CA VAL A 96 9.61 -10.57 7.27
C VAL A 96 10.52 -11.67 7.82
N ASN A 97 11.81 -11.68 7.47
CA ASN A 97 12.76 -12.72 7.87
C ASN A 97 13.86 -12.13 8.78
N PRO A 98 13.77 -12.33 10.10
CA PRO A 98 14.77 -11.86 11.05
C PRO A 98 16.20 -12.29 10.75
N PHE A 99 16.41 -13.50 10.22
CA PHE A 99 17.75 -13.98 9.87
C PHE A 99 18.32 -13.23 8.66
N ALA A 100 17.50 -13.00 7.63
CA ALA A 100 17.93 -12.22 6.47
C ALA A 100 18.23 -10.77 6.87
N MET A 101 17.45 -10.19 7.77
CA MET A 101 17.72 -8.85 8.31
C MET A 101 19.03 -8.80 9.10
N GLU A 102 19.32 -9.81 9.93
CA GLU A 102 20.57 -9.91 10.69
C GLU A 102 21.79 -10.02 9.76
N GLU A 103 21.69 -10.86 8.72
CA GLU A 103 22.74 -11.02 7.70
C GLU A 103 23.00 -9.71 6.96
N ILE A 104 21.93 -9.01 6.54
CA ILE A 104 22.05 -7.70 5.87
C ILE A 104 22.66 -6.67 6.83
N ALA A 105 22.19 -6.58 8.08
CA ALA A 105 22.71 -5.65 9.07
C ALA A 105 24.21 -5.89 9.33
N THR A 106 24.62 -7.16 9.43
CA THR A 106 26.03 -7.55 9.58
C THR A 106 26.87 -7.11 8.38
N ALA A 107 26.36 -7.32 7.15
CA ALA A 107 27.06 -6.91 5.94
C ALA A 107 27.24 -5.39 5.82
N LEU A 108 26.29 -4.61 6.35
CA LEU A 108 26.33 -3.15 6.32
C LEU A 108 27.14 -2.53 7.45
N LYS A 109 27.53 -3.31 8.47
CA LYS A 109 28.17 -2.80 9.68
C LYS A 109 29.43 -1.98 9.36
N GLY A 110 29.52 -0.79 9.98
CA GLY A 110 30.65 0.13 9.79
C GLY A 110 30.59 0.94 8.49
N THR A 111 29.47 0.88 7.76
CA THR A 111 29.23 1.73 6.58
C THR A 111 28.32 2.90 6.92
N ALA A 112 28.40 3.96 6.13
CA ALA A 112 27.48 5.11 6.18
C ALA A 112 26.39 5.01 5.10
N MET A 113 26.04 3.78 4.69
CA MET A 113 25.09 3.54 3.61
C MET A 113 23.67 3.91 4.06
N PRO A 114 22.97 4.82 3.37
CA PRO A 114 21.55 5.07 3.60
C PRO A 114 20.71 3.84 3.26
N VAL A 115 19.81 3.45 4.16
CA VAL A 115 18.97 2.25 4.01
C VAL A 115 17.50 2.60 4.14
N LEU A 116 16.72 2.26 3.12
CA LEU A 116 15.26 2.37 3.13
C LEU A 116 14.62 0.99 3.33
N VAL A 117 13.89 0.79 4.41
CA VAL A 117 13.26 -0.49 4.75
C VAL A 117 11.82 -0.51 4.21
N ASN A 118 11.56 -1.37 3.21
CA ASN A 118 10.19 -1.59 2.75
C ASN A 118 9.37 -2.29 3.84
N ASN A 119 8.09 -1.92 3.97
CA ASN A 119 7.16 -2.60 4.86
C ASN A 119 7.09 -4.12 4.58
N PRO A 120 6.84 -4.94 5.61
CA PRO A 120 6.67 -6.37 5.44
C PRO A 120 5.47 -6.67 4.55
N VAL A 121 5.50 -7.81 3.87
CA VAL A 121 4.40 -8.20 2.96
C VAL A 121 3.08 -8.48 3.68
N TYR A 122 3.09 -8.72 4.99
CA TYR A 122 1.91 -8.87 5.84
C TYR A 122 1.84 -7.71 6.83
N PRO A 123 0.64 -7.26 7.22
CA PRO A 123 0.45 -6.07 8.05
C PRO A 123 0.81 -6.34 9.51
N ASP A 124 2.12 -6.44 9.78
CA ASP A 124 2.69 -6.61 11.10
C ASP A 124 3.74 -5.51 11.33
N LEU A 125 3.41 -4.57 12.21
CA LEU A 125 4.31 -3.47 12.58
C LEU A 125 5.54 -3.94 13.34
N GLY A 126 5.43 -5.02 14.13
CA GLY A 126 6.54 -5.57 14.89
C GLY A 126 7.65 -6.10 13.98
N LEU A 127 7.30 -6.67 12.83
CA LEU A 127 8.30 -7.07 11.82
C LEU A 127 9.00 -5.86 11.19
N TRP A 128 8.27 -4.76 10.97
CA TRP A 128 8.86 -3.56 10.39
C TRP A 128 9.80 -2.86 11.38
N LEU A 129 9.36 -2.70 12.64
CA LEU A 129 10.16 -2.17 13.74
C LEU A 129 11.38 -3.04 14.02
N GLY A 130 11.20 -4.36 14.12
CA GLY A 130 12.29 -5.29 14.36
C GLY A 130 13.37 -5.28 13.27
N ALA A 131 13.03 -4.89 12.04
CA ALA A 131 14.00 -4.68 10.98
C ALA A 131 14.84 -3.41 11.22
N LEU A 132 14.22 -2.31 11.63
CA LEU A 132 14.92 -1.08 12.02
C LEU A 132 15.83 -1.30 13.23
N GLU A 133 15.33 -1.97 14.27
CA GLU A 133 16.09 -2.25 15.50
C GLU A 133 17.37 -3.03 15.21
N ARG A 134 17.32 -4.04 14.34
CA ARG A 134 18.50 -4.82 13.92
C ARG A 134 19.53 -3.99 13.19
N LEU A 135 19.08 -3.13 12.26
CA LEU A 135 19.98 -2.23 11.54
C LEU A 135 20.63 -1.23 12.50
N ASN A 136 19.84 -0.66 13.42
CA ASN A 136 20.35 0.28 14.42
C ASN A 136 21.32 -0.39 15.40
N GLN A 137 21.09 -1.65 15.79
CA GLN A 137 22.04 -2.44 16.61
C GLN A 137 23.36 -2.73 15.89
N ALA A 138 23.37 -2.70 14.56
CA ALA A 138 24.57 -2.77 13.74
C ALA A 138 25.20 -1.39 13.45
N ASP A 139 24.79 -0.36 14.19
CA ASP A 139 25.23 1.04 14.08
C ASP A 139 24.85 1.73 12.76
N ILE A 140 23.84 1.21 12.05
CA ILE A 140 23.28 1.83 10.85
C ILE A 140 22.19 2.81 11.24
N THR A 141 22.45 4.10 11.06
CA THR A 141 21.61 5.18 11.60
C THR A 141 20.94 6.04 10.52
N ASP A 142 21.45 6.05 9.28
CA ASP A 142 20.79 6.71 8.14
C ASP A 142 19.69 5.79 7.57
N LEU A 143 18.60 5.70 8.31
CA LEU A 143 17.47 4.81 8.05
C LEU A 143 16.25 5.60 7.57
N GLY A 144 15.47 4.97 6.70
CA GLY A 144 14.14 5.43 6.33
C GLY A 144 13.21 4.28 6.01
N LEU A 145 11.95 4.59 5.78
CA LEU A 145 10.88 3.63 5.59
C LEU A 145 10.25 3.79 4.22
N ILE A 146 9.83 2.69 3.61
CA ILE A 146 9.01 2.71 2.39
C ILE A 146 7.71 1.96 2.66
N ASN A 147 6.60 2.68 2.68
CA ASN A 147 5.28 2.08 2.57
C ASN A 147 5.00 1.77 1.09
N ARG A 148 5.01 0.49 0.75
CA ARG A 148 4.68 -0.07 -0.56
C ARG A 148 3.42 -0.95 -0.55
N GLY A 149 2.65 -0.86 0.54
CA GLY A 149 1.46 -1.65 0.78
C GLY A 149 1.72 -3.09 1.18
N PHE A 150 0.71 -3.69 1.75
CA PHE A 150 0.66 -5.05 2.27
C PHE A 150 -0.13 -5.96 1.32
N ALA A 151 0.00 -7.28 1.48
CA ALA A 151 -0.80 -8.24 0.75
C ALA A 151 -2.29 -7.91 0.94
N ALA A 152 -3.01 -7.81 -0.18
CA ALA A 152 -4.44 -7.55 -0.23
C ALA A 152 -5.18 -8.80 -0.73
N ASP A 153 -6.47 -8.86 -0.43
CA ASP A 153 -7.37 -9.79 -1.11
C ASP A 153 -7.59 -9.40 -2.58
N GLU A 154 -8.17 -10.30 -3.36
CA GLU A 154 -8.43 -10.06 -4.79
C GLU A 154 -9.52 -9.02 -5.04
N GLN A 155 -10.31 -8.66 -4.02
CA GLN A 155 -11.45 -7.75 -4.15
C GLN A 155 -11.05 -6.29 -3.90
N TYR A 156 -9.91 -6.06 -3.27
CA TYR A 156 -9.40 -4.74 -3.00
C TYR A 156 -9.07 -3.97 -4.30
N PRO A 157 -9.39 -2.66 -4.40
CA PRO A 157 -9.21 -1.90 -5.63
C PRO A 157 -7.74 -1.70 -6.03
N TYR A 158 -6.81 -1.87 -5.10
CA TYR A 158 -5.36 -1.73 -5.31
C TYR A 158 -4.67 -3.09 -5.30
N ARG A 159 -3.49 -3.17 -5.94
CA ARG A 159 -2.68 -4.40 -5.92
C ARG A 159 -2.18 -4.73 -4.52
N SER A 160 -1.90 -3.72 -3.70
CA SER A 160 -1.48 -3.89 -2.32
C SER A 160 -2.24 -2.92 -1.43
N HIS A 161 -2.66 -3.39 -0.27
CA HIS A 161 -3.43 -2.60 0.67
C HIS A 161 -2.47 -1.62 1.36
N PRO A 162 -2.65 -0.30 1.22
CA PRO A 162 -1.65 0.67 1.68
C PRO A 162 -1.49 0.71 3.20
N ARG A 163 -2.57 0.39 3.96
CA ARG A 163 -2.62 0.45 5.43
C ARG A 163 -1.99 1.75 5.96
N TRP A 164 -2.59 2.86 5.55
CA TRP A 164 -2.14 4.19 5.96
C TRP A 164 -2.07 4.33 7.48
N ASP A 165 -2.97 3.66 8.20
CA ASP A 165 -2.97 3.51 9.66
C ASP A 165 -1.62 3.03 10.21
N HIS A 166 -1.03 1.99 9.62
CA HIS A 166 0.27 1.45 10.04
C HIS A 166 1.42 2.44 9.78
N MET A 167 1.36 3.12 8.64
CA MET A 167 2.36 4.13 8.28
C MET A 167 2.31 5.32 9.25
N LEU A 168 1.12 5.83 9.54
CA LEU A 168 0.91 6.96 10.46
C LEU A 168 1.33 6.59 11.89
N GLN A 169 1.00 5.38 12.34
CA GLN A 169 1.43 4.91 13.66
C GLN A 169 2.96 4.86 13.77
N LEU A 170 3.67 4.41 12.74
CA LEU A 170 5.14 4.45 12.71
C LEU A 170 5.68 5.87 12.71
N GLN A 171 5.05 6.78 11.97
CA GLN A 171 5.43 8.19 11.95
C GLN A 171 5.26 8.84 13.33
N GLU A 172 4.21 8.47 14.06
CA GLU A 172 3.97 8.95 15.42
C GLU A 172 5.01 8.39 16.42
N MET A 173 5.37 7.11 16.31
CA MET A 173 6.38 6.47 17.17
C MET A 173 7.80 6.94 16.87
N HIS A 174 8.11 7.22 15.60
CA HIS A 174 9.44 7.55 15.09
C HIS A 174 9.39 8.77 14.13
N PRO A 175 9.06 9.98 14.63
CA PRO A 175 8.92 11.18 13.81
C PRO A 175 10.22 11.63 13.14
N GLU A 176 11.36 11.13 13.61
CA GLU A 176 12.69 11.38 13.04
C GLU A 176 12.95 10.58 11.75
N LEU A 177 12.24 9.47 11.52
CA LEU A 177 12.47 8.61 10.37
C LEU A 177 11.71 9.10 9.15
N PRO A 178 12.39 9.34 8.01
CA PRO A 178 11.70 9.70 6.78
C PRO A 178 10.87 8.51 6.27
N ILE A 179 9.62 8.77 5.90
CA ILE A 179 8.71 7.78 5.34
C ILE A 179 8.39 8.15 3.90
N LEU A 180 8.68 7.21 2.99
CA LEU A 180 8.34 7.32 1.59
C LEU A 180 7.18 6.39 1.22
N CYS A 181 6.44 6.73 0.17
CA CYS A 181 5.39 5.88 -0.37
C CYS A 181 5.73 5.38 -1.78
N ASP A 182 5.74 4.07 -1.98
CA ASP A 182 5.81 3.43 -3.29
C ASP A 182 4.40 3.30 -3.88
N ALA A 183 3.99 4.37 -4.57
CA ALA A 183 2.68 4.44 -5.19
C ALA A 183 2.50 3.40 -6.31
N ALA A 184 3.58 3.02 -6.99
CA ALA A 184 3.54 2.07 -8.09
C ALA A 184 3.14 0.67 -7.61
N HIS A 185 3.77 0.19 -6.53
CA HIS A 185 3.47 -1.14 -6.00
C HIS A 185 2.11 -1.24 -5.33
N ILE A 186 1.69 -0.18 -4.61
CA ILE A 186 0.34 -0.07 -4.04
C ILE A 186 -0.71 -0.11 -5.14
N ALA A 187 -0.64 0.85 -6.09
CA ALA A 187 -1.63 0.99 -7.14
C ALA A 187 -1.69 -0.25 -8.05
N GLY A 188 -0.54 -0.76 -8.47
CA GLY A 188 -0.40 -1.90 -9.39
C GLY A 188 -0.94 -1.70 -10.80
N ARG A 189 -1.46 -0.51 -11.11
CA ARG A 189 -1.90 -0.08 -12.45
C ARG A 189 -1.81 1.44 -12.58
N ARG A 190 -1.56 1.90 -13.81
CA ARG A 190 -1.31 3.33 -14.11
C ARG A 190 -2.45 4.24 -13.73
N SER A 191 -3.70 3.82 -13.96
CA SER A 191 -4.90 4.62 -13.68
C SER A 191 -5.08 4.97 -12.20
N LEU A 192 -4.42 4.25 -11.29
CA LEU A 192 -4.53 4.45 -9.85
C LEU A 192 -3.29 5.11 -9.24
N LEU A 193 -2.26 5.43 -10.05
CA LEU A 193 -1.05 6.09 -9.54
C LEU A 193 -1.35 7.47 -8.96
N TYR A 194 -2.12 8.28 -9.66
CA TYR A 194 -2.48 9.62 -9.18
C TYR A 194 -3.23 9.60 -7.84
N PRO A 195 -4.36 8.89 -7.67
CA PRO A 195 -5.09 8.92 -6.41
C PRO A 195 -4.27 8.36 -5.23
N VAL A 196 -3.46 7.33 -5.45
CA VAL A 196 -2.57 6.80 -4.40
C VAL A 196 -1.48 7.80 -4.03
N SER A 197 -0.84 8.41 -5.03
CA SER A 197 0.23 9.39 -4.82
C SER A 197 -0.28 10.65 -4.13
N GLN A 198 -1.43 11.18 -4.57
CA GLN A 198 -2.06 12.34 -3.94
C GLN A 198 -2.41 12.03 -2.48
N LYS A 199 -2.99 10.84 -2.22
CA LYS A 199 -3.32 10.45 -0.86
C LYS A 199 -2.08 10.37 0.05
N ALA A 200 -0.98 9.82 -0.45
CA ALA A 200 0.28 9.78 0.30
C ALA A 200 0.83 11.19 0.59
N VAL A 201 0.78 12.11 -0.39
CA VAL A 201 1.16 13.51 -0.19
C VAL A 201 0.28 14.20 0.84
N ASP A 202 -1.04 13.97 0.80
CA ASP A 202 -1.98 14.54 1.76
C ASP A 202 -1.73 14.05 3.19
N LEU A 203 -1.21 12.82 3.34
CA LEU A 203 -0.79 12.23 4.62
C LEU A 203 0.63 12.65 5.04
N GLY A 204 1.31 13.50 4.27
CA GLY A 204 2.58 14.10 4.68
C GLY A 204 3.80 13.20 4.56
N VAL A 205 3.84 12.25 3.61
CA VAL A 205 5.05 11.46 3.33
C VAL A 205 6.21 12.33 2.86
N ASP A 206 7.44 11.96 3.20
CA ASP A 206 8.67 12.69 2.86
C ASP A 206 9.11 12.47 1.41
N GLY A 207 8.53 11.47 0.75
CA GLY A 207 8.81 11.21 -0.66
C GLY A 207 7.95 10.15 -1.31
N LEU A 208 8.08 10.07 -2.64
CA LEU A 208 7.36 9.12 -3.47
C LEU A 208 8.33 8.30 -4.31
N LEU A 209 7.99 7.02 -4.49
CA LEU A 209 8.64 6.14 -5.45
C LEU A 209 7.69 5.83 -6.60
N PHE A 210 8.23 5.96 -7.81
CA PHE A 210 7.55 5.63 -9.06
C PHE A 210 8.35 4.64 -9.88
N GLU A 211 7.65 3.88 -10.72
CA GLU A 211 8.29 3.07 -11.75
C GLU A 211 8.13 3.73 -13.11
N SER A 212 9.24 3.88 -13.83
CA SER A 212 9.26 4.50 -15.15
C SER A 212 10.17 3.75 -16.11
N HIS A 213 9.72 3.61 -17.35
CA HIS A 213 10.40 2.86 -18.40
C HIS A 213 10.29 3.61 -19.72
N VAL A 214 11.32 3.59 -20.58
CA VAL A 214 11.27 4.23 -21.92
C VAL A 214 10.39 3.51 -22.94
N ASN A 215 9.96 2.28 -22.63
CA ASN A 215 8.97 1.57 -23.43
C ASN A 215 8.19 0.58 -22.54
N PRO A 216 7.24 1.04 -21.71
CA PRO A 216 6.52 0.19 -20.76
C PRO A 216 5.78 -0.99 -21.42
N ALA A 217 5.39 -0.86 -22.69
CA ALA A 217 4.70 -1.92 -23.42
C ALA A 217 5.59 -3.16 -23.68
N ALA A 218 6.91 -2.95 -23.76
CA ALA A 218 7.89 -4.01 -23.96
C ALA A 218 8.60 -4.43 -22.66
N ALA A 219 8.23 -3.86 -21.51
CA ALA A 219 8.92 -4.12 -20.25
C ALA A 219 8.76 -5.59 -19.80
N LEU A 220 9.83 -6.16 -19.26
CA LEU A 220 9.88 -7.54 -18.74
C LEU A 220 9.18 -7.69 -17.38
N SER A 221 8.70 -6.59 -16.82
CA SER A 221 8.03 -6.55 -15.52
C SER A 221 7.13 -5.34 -15.39
N SER A 222 6.12 -5.46 -14.54
CA SER A 222 5.28 -4.36 -14.04
C SER A 222 4.48 -3.59 -15.11
N PRO A 223 3.14 -3.78 -15.19
CA PRO A 223 2.31 -3.02 -16.12
C PRO A 223 2.12 -1.54 -15.70
N GLN A 224 2.39 -1.20 -14.44
CA GLN A 224 2.16 0.12 -13.89
C GLN A 224 3.24 1.17 -14.21
N GLN A 225 4.31 0.80 -14.92
CA GLN A 225 5.38 1.74 -15.26
C GLN A 225 4.90 2.83 -16.23
N LEU A 226 5.27 4.08 -15.96
CA LEU A 226 4.99 5.22 -16.84
C LEU A 226 6.18 5.53 -17.75
N MET A 227 5.93 6.09 -18.93
CA MET A 227 6.97 6.80 -19.67
C MET A 227 7.45 8.01 -18.85
N PRO A 228 8.72 8.45 -18.99
CA PRO A 228 9.21 9.62 -18.26
C PRO A 228 8.33 10.87 -18.43
N GLN A 229 7.81 11.12 -19.64
CA GLN A 229 6.91 12.25 -19.91
C GLN A 229 5.55 12.10 -19.21
N GLU A 230 5.01 10.88 -19.15
CA GLU A 230 3.77 10.60 -18.43
C GLU A 230 3.96 10.79 -16.91
N LEU A 231 5.14 10.40 -16.40
CA LEU A 231 5.50 10.60 -15.00
C LEU A 231 5.65 12.09 -14.66
N GLU A 232 6.26 12.89 -15.53
CA GLU A 232 6.35 14.34 -15.36
C GLU A 232 4.97 14.99 -15.25
N LEU A 233 4.02 14.59 -16.12
CA LEU A 233 2.64 15.08 -16.05
C LEU A 233 1.97 14.69 -14.72
N LEU A 234 2.18 13.46 -14.24
CA LEU A 234 1.65 13.02 -12.95
C LEU A 234 2.23 13.84 -11.79
N ILE A 235 3.55 14.00 -11.75
CA ILE A 235 4.24 14.76 -10.68
C ILE A 235 3.73 16.21 -10.66
N ASN A 236 3.62 16.84 -11.83
CA ASN A 236 3.12 18.22 -11.94
C ASN A 236 1.64 18.36 -11.57
N ALA A 237 0.86 17.29 -11.65
CA ALA A 237 -0.54 17.28 -11.24
C ALA A 237 -0.73 17.12 -9.72
N LEU A 238 0.27 16.61 -9.00
CA LEU A 238 0.19 16.44 -7.55
C LEU A 238 0.09 17.80 -6.86
N LYS A 239 -0.91 17.94 -6.00
CA LYS A 239 -1.11 19.13 -5.19
C LYS A 239 -0.34 18.95 -3.89
N THR A 240 0.74 19.71 -3.72
CA THR A 240 1.41 19.79 -2.42
C THR A 240 0.66 20.81 -1.56
N LYS A 241 0.10 20.39 -0.43
CA LYS A 241 -0.26 21.36 0.62
C LYS A 241 1.07 21.96 1.08
N VAL A 242 1.32 23.23 0.75
CA VAL A 242 2.41 23.97 1.39
C VAL A 242 2.12 23.90 2.88
N ARG A 243 2.98 23.24 3.66
CA ARG A 243 2.97 23.32 5.13
C ARG A 243 3.15 24.80 5.47
N LEU A 244 2.04 25.48 5.72
CA LEU A 244 2.06 26.80 6.35
C LEU A 244 2.16 26.53 7.85
N ASP A 245 3.27 26.95 8.45
CA ASP A 245 3.46 26.84 9.89
C ASP A 245 2.30 27.55 10.62
N GLY A 246 1.53 26.80 11.41
CA GLY A 246 0.61 27.37 12.40
C GLY A 246 -0.86 26.97 12.36
N THR A 247 -1.33 26.05 11.50
CA THR A 247 -2.79 25.76 11.44
C THR A 247 -3.19 24.28 11.31
N ASN A 248 -2.34 23.33 11.72
CA ASN A 248 -2.45 21.99 11.13
C ASN A 248 -2.93 20.85 12.03
N HIS A 249 -2.61 20.78 13.32
CA HIS A 249 -2.82 19.53 14.06
C HIS A 249 -4.30 19.10 14.20
N LEU A 250 -5.21 20.01 14.53
CA LEU A 250 -6.63 19.67 14.75
C LEU A 250 -7.38 19.44 13.43
N VAL A 251 -7.01 20.17 12.37
CA VAL A 251 -7.62 20.00 11.05
C VAL A 251 -7.16 18.70 10.40
N GLU A 252 -5.90 18.33 10.59
CA GLU A 252 -5.33 17.05 10.13
C GLU A 252 -5.94 15.87 10.91
N GLN A 253 -6.07 15.97 12.24
CA GLN A 253 -6.76 14.95 13.03
C GLN A 253 -8.22 14.78 12.60
N LEU A 254 -8.92 15.86 12.28
CA LEU A 254 -10.31 15.78 11.79
C LEU A 254 -10.40 15.13 10.40
N ASP A 255 -9.45 15.40 9.50
CA ASP A 255 -9.40 14.79 8.17
C ASP A 255 -9.10 13.28 8.26
N ASP A 256 -8.18 12.88 9.15
CA ASP A 256 -7.88 11.47 9.40
C ASP A 256 -9.05 10.72 10.06
N LEU A 257 -9.69 11.31 11.07
CA LEU A 257 -10.89 10.75 11.68
C LEU A 257 -12.04 10.62 10.67
N SER A 258 -12.19 11.60 9.77
CA SER A 258 -13.21 11.55 8.71
C SER A 258 -12.96 10.41 7.72
N GLN A 259 -11.70 10.15 7.38
CA GLN A 259 -11.36 9.04 6.48
C GLN A 259 -11.49 7.67 7.15
N GLN A 260 -11.21 7.58 8.45
CA GLN A 260 -11.50 6.37 9.24
C GLN A 260 -13.01 6.10 9.23
N MET A 261 -13.84 7.13 9.44
CA MET A 261 -15.29 7.04 9.36
C MET A 261 -15.76 6.58 7.97
N ASP A 262 -15.25 7.18 6.89
CA ASP A 262 -15.56 6.78 5.50
C ASP A 262 -15.22 5.30 5.22
N SER A 263 -14.12 4.81 5.80
CA SER A 263 -13.72 3.40 5.65
C SER A 263 -14.66 2.47 6.42
N MET A 264 -15.05 2.85 7.63
CA MET A 264 -16.01 2.09 8.44
C MET A 264 -17.38 2.05 7.77
N ASP A 265 -17.83 3.17 7.18
CA ASP A 265 -19.09 3.25 6.45
C ASP A 265 -19.12 2.35 5.21
N LYS A 266 -18.00 2.26 4.48
CA LYS A 266 -17.88 1.31 3.36
C LYS A 266 -17.98 -0.14 3.82
N ALA A 267 -17.27 -0.51 4.88
CA ALA A 267 -17.34 -1.85 5.45
C ALA A 267 -18.76 -2.19 5.95
N LEU A 268 -19.46 -1.21 6.54
CA LEU A 268 -20.86 -1.36 6.94
C LEU A 268 -21.75 -1.65 5.72
N MET A 269 -21.58 -0.93 4.61
CA MET A 269 -22.35 -1.15 3.39
C MET A 269 -22.11 -2.54 2.79
N GLU A 270 -20.87 -3.03 2.78
CA GLU A 270 -20.55 -4.39 2.33
C GLU A 270 -21.20 -5.46 3.21
N LEU A 271 -21.17 -5.28 4.53
CA LEU A 271 -21.86 -6.17 5.47
C LEU A 271 -23.38 -6.18 5.24
N LEU A 272 -23.98 -5.02 4.96
CA LEU A 272 -25.41 -4.93 4.63
C LEU A 272 -25.75 -5.64 3.32
N LEU A 273 -24.90 -5.54 2.29
CA LEU A 273 -25.06 -6.28 1.03
C LEU A 273 -24.99 -7.79 1.27
N ARG A 274 -24.00 -8.26 2.03
CA ARG A 274 -23.87 -9.69 2.37
C ARG A 274 -25.05 -10.19 3.20
N ARG A 275 -25.53 -9.39 4.16
CA ARG A 275 -26.75 -9.68 4.92
C ARG A 275 -27.96 -9.82 4.01
N ARG A 276 -28.09 -8.97 2.98
CA ARG A 276 -29.16 -9.06 1.98
C ARG A 276 -29.12 -10.39 1.23
N GLU A 277 -27.96 -10.86 0.79
CA GLU A 277 -27.82 -12.16 0.11
C GLU A 277 -28.28 -13.33 1.00
N VAL A 278 -27.89 -13.31 2.28
CA VAL A 278 -28.33 -14.32 3.26
C VAL A 278 -29.85 -14.25 3.46
N SER A 279 -30.41 -13.05 3.59
CA SER A 279 -31.85 -12.85 3.70
C SER A 279 -32.60 -13.40 2.49
N GLN A 280 -32.09 -13.21 1.27
CA GLN A 280 -32.68 -13.76 0.05
C GLN A 280 -32.64 -15.30 0.04
N LYS A 281 -31.53 -15.90 0.48
CA LYS A 281 -31.42 -17.36 0.61
C LYS A 281 -32.45 -17.91 1.60
N ILE A 282 -32.67 -17.23 2.73
CA ILE A 282 -33.69 -17.63 3.73
C ILE A 282 -35.09 -17.58 3.11
N SER A 283 -35.46 -16.48 2.45
CA SER A 283 -36.78 -16.34 1.82
C SER A 283 -37.05 -17.40 0.75
N LEU A 284 -36.03 -17.82 -0.01
CA LEU A 284 -36.15 -18.91 -0.99
C LEU A 284 -36.46 -20.28 -0.35
N HIS A 285 -36.08 -20.50 0.90
CA HIS A 285 -36.29 -21.78 1.61
C HIS A 285 -37.55 -21.77 2.49
N GLN A 286 -38.18 -20.61 2.73
CA GLN A 286 -39.36 -20.43 3.59
C GLN A 286 -40.71 -20.50 2.84
N MET A 287 -40.81 -21.26 1.75
CA MET A 287 -42.10 -21.55 1.11
C MET A 287 -42.90 -22.57 1.97
N GLY A 288 -43.50 -22.11 3.07
CA GLY A 288 -44.32 -22.93 3.97
C GLY A 288 -44.90 -22.13 5.15
N ASP A 289 -46.22 -22.16 5.28
CA ASP A 289 -47.10 -21.17 5.93
C ASP A 289 -47.13 -21.14 7.47
N VAL A 290 -46.02 -21.40 8.19
CA VAL A 290 -46.06 -21.55 9.68
C VAL A 290 -44.93 -20.86 10.45
N GLN A 291 -44.06 -20.04 9.85
CA GLN A 291 -42.86 -19.51 10.54
C GLN A 291 -42.76 -18.00 10.78
N GLU A 292 -43.71 -17.17 10.35
CA GLU A 292 -43.58 -15.70 10.52
C GLU A 292 -43.73 -15.20 11.97
N SER A 293 -44.56 -15.83 12.80
CA SER A 293 -44.86 -15.34 14.15
C SER A 293 -43.75 -15.64 15.18
N LEU A 294 -43.03 -16.75 15.02
CA LEU A 294 -41.92 -17.16 15.89
C LEU A 294 -40.68 -16.29 15.68
N GLU A 295 -40.40 -15.86 14.44
CA GLU A 295 -39.22 -15.06 14.12
C GLU A 295 -39.28 -13.62 14.68
N VAL A 296 -40.47 -13.00 14.69
CA VAL A 296 -40.65 -11.64 15.24
C VAL A 296 -40.41 -11.63 16.75
N SER A 297 -40.88 -12.65 17.47
CA SER A 297 -40.70 -12.76 18.93
C SER A 297 -39.24 -12.96 19.34
N ARG A 298 -38.48 -13.76 18.58
CA ARG A 298 -37.06 -14.01 18.81
C ARG A 298 -36.20 -12.77 18.51
N TRP A 299 -36.49 -12.06 17.43
CA TRP A 299 -35.78 -10.84 17.07
C TRP A 299 -35.93 -9.75 18.14
N GLN A 300 -37.14 -9.61 18.70
CA GLN A 300 -37.41 -8.66 19.77
C GLN A 300 -36.58 -8.99 21.02
N GLN A 301 -36.49 -10.27 21.39
CA GLN A 301 -35.69 -10.73 22.52
C GLN A 301 -34.18 -10.52 22.30
N GLU A 302 -33.68 -10.74 21.08
CA GLU A 302 -32.27 -10.49 20.73
C GLU A 302 -31.94 -8.98 20.76
N LEU A 303 -32.86 -8.12 20.30
CA LEU A 303 -32.70 -6.66 20.39
C LEU A 303 -32.67 -6.17 21.84
N ASP A 304 -33.60 -6.66 22.67
CA ASP A 304 -33.65 -6.29 24.09
C ASP A 304 -32.40 -6.77 24.84
N ALA A 305 -31.88 -7.96 24.50
CA ALA A 305 -30.63 -8.48 25.06
C ALA A 305 -29.40 -7.65 24.63
N TRP A 306 -29.38 -7.12 23.41
CA TRP A 306 -28.28 -6.26 22.93
C TRP A 306 -28.28 -4.90 23.62
N LEU A 307 -29.47 -4.32 23.84
CA LEU A 307 -29.62 -3.03 24.55
C LEU A 307 -29.24 -3.10 26.03
N GLN A 308 -29.13 -4.31 26.61
CA GLN A 308 -28.69 -4.53 27.99
C GLN A 308 -27.21 -4.89 28.12
N ARG A 309 -26.45 -4.98 27.02
CA ARG A 309 -25.00 -5.23 27.07
C ARG A 309 -24.24 -3.93 27.32
N ASP A 310 -23.30 -3.99 28.26
CA ASP A 310 -22.47 -2.85 28.69
C ASP A 310 -21.70 -2.20 27.52
N ASP A 311 -21.26 -2.99 26.53
CA ASP A 311 -20.51 -2.53 25.35
C ASP A 311 -21.31 -1.59 24.42
N TYR A 312 -22.65 -1.58 24.50
CA TYR A 312 -23.52 -0.76 23.65
C TYR A 312 -24.03 0.51 24.36
N THR A 313 -23.60 0.75 25.59
CA THR A 313 -24.04 1.89 26.41
C THR A 313 -23.47 3.23 25.95
N GLU A 314 -22.40 3.22 25.14
CA GLU A 314 -21.83 4.42 24.51
C GLU A 314 -22.62 4.89 23.28
N MET A 315 -23.54 4.07 22.76
CA MET A 315 -24.38 4.41 21.60
C MET A 315 -25.80 4.81 22.04
N ASP A 316 -26.40 5.78 21.35
CA ASP A 316 -27.79 6.16 21.62
C ASP A 316 -28.74 4.97 21.35
N SER A 317 -29.44 4.55 22.40
CA SER A 317 -30.36 3.41 22.34
C SER A 317 -31.49 3.59 21.32
N ASN A 318 -31.91 4.83 21.05
CA ASN A 318 -32.94 5.11 20.04
C ASN A 318 -32.40 4.95 18.62
N PHE A 319 -31.17 5.39 18.36
CA PHE A 319 -30.47 5.13 17.11
C PHE A 319 -30.36 3.64 16.82
N VAL A 320 -29.87 2.83 17.78
CA VAL A 320 -29.75 1.37 17.62
C VAL A 320 -31.10 0.72 17.33
N LYS A 321 -32.14 1.08 18.09
CA LYS A 321 -33.51 0.59 17.84
C LYS A 321 -34.01 0.95 16.44
N THR A 322 -33.76 2.18 15.99
CA THR A 322 -34.19 2.67 14.67
C THR A 322 -33.49 1.93 13.55
N LEU A 323 -32.16 1.79 13.64
CA LEU A 323 -31.36 1.05 12.67
C LEU A 323 -31.81 -0.41 12.58
N MET A 324 -31.93 -1.08 13.72
CA MET A 324 -32.33 -2.50 13.77
C MET A 324 -33.74 -2.71 13.21
N ARG A 325 -34.70 -1.83 13.53
CA ARG A 325 -36.05 -1.85 12.95
C ARG A 325 -36.01 -1.67 11.43
N ALA A 326 -35.21 -0.74 10.92
CA ALA A 326 -35.05 -0.54 9.49
C ALA A 326 -34.47 -1.80 8.80
N LEU A 327 -33.49 -2.45 9.42
CA LEU A 327 -32.89 -3.70 8.93
C LEU A 327 -33.87 -4.88 8.94
N GLN A 328 -34.79 -4.93 9.91
CA GLN A 328 -35.85 -5.95 9.99
C GLN A 328 -36.96 -5.68 8.97
N GLN A 329 -37.38 -4.42 8.78
CA GLN A 329 -38.31 -4.05 7.72
C GLN A 329 -37.75 -4.38 6.33
N HIS A 330 -36.48 -4.06 6.08
CA HIS A 330 -35.80 -4.42 4.83
C HIS A 330 -35.74 -5.93 4.58
N ARG A 331 -35.76 -6.76 5.65
CA ARG A 331 -35.86 -8.22 5.54
C ARG A 331 -37.27 -8.68 5.11
N GLN A 332 -38.31 -7.95 5.52
CA GLN A 332 -39.74 -8.31 5.31
C GLN A 332 -40.36 -7.69 4.04
N SER A 333 -39.72 -6.70 3.41
CA SER A 333 -40.24 -6.06 2.21
C SER A 333 -40.40 -7.04 1.03
N PRO A 334 -41.59 -7.13 0.40
CA PRO A 334 -41.83 -8.04 -0.72
C PRO A 334 -40.98 -7.65 -1.94
N GLN A 335 -40.41 -8.66 -2.61
CA GLN A 335 -39.66 -8.48 -3.84
C GLN A 335 -40.60 -8.10 -5.00
N SER A 336 -40.76 -6.80 -5.27
CA SER A 336 -41.39 -6.33 -6.51
C SER A 336 -40.40 -6.52 -7.67
N GLY A 337 -40.38 -7.70 -8.30
CA GLY A 337 -39.47 -7.91 -9.42
C GLY A 337 -39.42 -9.30 -10.04
N MET A 338 -40.54 -10.04 -10.12
CA MET A 338 -40.67 -11.18 -11.04
C MET A 338 -42.14 -11.56 -11.21
N LYS A 339 -42.92 -10.70 -11.90
CA LYS A 339 -44.17 -11.17 -12.50
C LYS A 339 -43.82 -11.85 -13.81
N SER A 340 -43.91 -13.18 -13.78
CA SER A 340 -44.15 -14.08 -14.91
C SER A 340 -44.94 -13.38 -16.02
N SER A 341 -44.29 -13.12 -17.16
CA SER A 341 -44.97 -13.02 -18.45
C SER A 341 -44.97 -14.41 -19.08
N ALA A 342 -45.87 -15.26 -18.60
CA ALA A 342 -46.32 -16.42 -19.33
C ALA A 342 -47.84 -16.30 -19.52
N VAL A 343 -48.28 -16.69 -20.72
CA VAL A 343 -49.65 -16.77 -21.24
C VAL A 343 -50.15 -15.50 -21.96
N ALA A 344 -49.93 -15.48 -23.28
CA ALA A 344 -51.00 -15.56 -24.28
C ALA A 344 -50.45 -16.22 -25.55
#